data_AF-A0A7W1FUY1-F1
#
_entry.id   AF-A0A7W1FUY1-F1
#
_cell.length_a   1.000
_cell.length_b   1.000
_cell.length_c   1.000
_cell.angle_alpha   90.00
_cell.angle_beta   90.00
_cell.angle_gamma   90.00
#
_symmetry.space_group_name_H-M   'P 1'
#
loop_
_entity.id
_entity.type
_entity.pdbx_description
1 polymer ?
#
loop_
_entity_poly.entity_id
_entity_poly.type
_entity_poly.pdbx_seq_one_letter_code
_entity_poly.pdbx_strand_id
1 'polypeptide(L)'
;MYGRGGRDSLIGRDGPDIAYGGPGNDYLGSDCDVDDWCGEDEKHGGRGDDHIVGNLRSEHHFGGRGNDLLVDEDSHKNPDAFRCGPGVDEVYYNKGLDKVADDCEHLHPYRY
;
A
#
# COMPACT_ATOMS: atom_id res chain seq x y z
N MET A 1 -6.49 10.58 6.40
CA MET A 1 -5.42 10.81 7.38
C MET A 1 -4.22 11.45 6.69
N TYR A 2 -3.42 12.23 7.43
CA TYR A 2 -2.24 12.93 6.88
C TYR A 2 -1.08 12.90 7.90
N GLY A 3 0.08 12.38 7.52
CA GLY A 3 1.31 12.38 8.34
C GLY A 3 2.01 13.74 8.33
N ARG A 4 2.10 14.33 7.13
CA ARG A 4 2.76 15.59 6.79
C ARG A 4 4.25 15.43 6.61
N GLY A 5 5.05 15.38 7.66
CA GLY A 5 6.48 15.62 7.53
C GLY A 5 7.25 14.94 8.65
N GLY A 6 8.28 14.18 8.28
CA GLY A 6 8.98 13.29 9.20
C GLY A 6 8.53 11.86 8.98
N ARG A 7 8.86 10.97 9.92
CA ARG A 7 8.45 9.57 9.86
C ARG A 7 7.15 9.40 10.64
N ASP A 8 6.07 9.15 9.91
CA ASP A 8 4.73 8.99 10.44
C ASP A 8 4.27 7.53 10.43
N SER A 9 3.24 7.23 11.22
CA SER A 9 2.56 5.93 11.21
C SER A 9 1.07 6.17 11.17
N LEU A 10 0.47 5.85 10.02
CA LEU A 10 -0.92 6.07 9.69
C LEU A 10 -1.61 4.71 9.61
N ILE A 11 -2.50 4.45 10.55
CA ILE A 11 -3.28 3.21 10.63
C ILE A 11 -4.74 3.56 10.39
N GLY A 12 -5.29 3.10 9.28
CA GLY A 12 -6.71 3.12 8.97
C GLY A 12 -7.51 2.29 9.96
N ARG A 13 -8.77 2.64 10.14
CA ARG A 13 -9.73 1.93 10.98
C ARG A 13 -10.73 1.17 10.11
N ASP A 14 -11.77 0.64 10.73
CA ASP A 14 -12.92 0.11 10.02
C ASP A 14 -13.44 1.06 8.93
N GLY A 15 -13.77 0.49 7.78
CA GLY A 15 -14.30 1.18 6.62
C GLY A 15 -13.23 1.77 5.69
N PRO A 16 -13.66 2.46 4.61
CA PRO A 16 -12.74 2.98 3.60
C PRO A 16 -11.94 4.16 4.13
N ASP A 17 -10.61 4.07 4.06
CA ASP A 17 -9.70 5.13 4.47
C ASP A 17 -8.91 5.73 3.31
N ILE A 18 -8.54 7.00 3.48
CA ILE A 18 -7.57 7.66 2.59
C ILE A 18 -6.42 8.14 3.46
N ALA A 19 -5.19 7.69 3.18
CA ALA A 19 -3.99 8.05 3.91
C ALA A 19 -2.95 8.74 3.02
N TYR A 20 -2.34 9.80 3.53
CA TYR A 20 -1.22 10.50 2.89
C TYR A 20 -0.06 10.64 3.87
N GLY A 21 1.07 9.97 3.62
CA GLY A 21 2.29 10.07 4.42
C GLY A 21 2.87 11.48 4.35
N GLY A 22 3.30 11.88 3.15
CA GLY A 22 3.92 13.17 2.90
C GLY A 22 5.43 13.03 2.74
N PRO A 23 6.22 14.07 3.05
CA PRO A 23 7.68 13.90 3.13
C PRO A 23 8.16 13.14 4.37
N GLY A 24 8.93 12.08 4.15
CA GLY A 24 9.64 11.28 5.14
C GLY A 24 9.45 9.80 4.84
N ASN A 25 9.90 8.93 5.74
CA ASN A 25 9.80 7.48 5.56
C ASN A 25 8.63 7.00 6.43
N ASP A 26 7.47 6.84 5.83
CA ASP A 26 6.20 6.66 6.52
C ASP A 26 5.76 5.19 6.56
N TYR A 27 4.88 4.87 7.51
CA TYR A 27 4.17 3.60 7.55
C TYR A 27 2.68 3.85 7.32
N LEU A 28 2.08 3.21 6.33
CA LEU A 28 0.66 3.30 6.00
C LEU A 28 0.05 1.90 6.02
N GLY A 29 -0.88 1.64 6.93
CA GLY A 29 -1.55 0.35 7.05
C GLY A 29 -3.01 0.48 7.48
N SER A 30 -3.66 -0.64 7.73
CA SER A 30 -5.01 -0.72 8.31
C SER A 30 -4.98 -1.59 9.59
N ASP A 31 -5.95 -1.40 10.49
CA ASP A 31 -6.15 -2.27 11.67
C ASP A 31 -7.21 -3.36 11.45
N CYS A 32 -7.68 -3.52 10.22
CA CYS A 32 -8.79 -4.41 9.92
C CYS A 32 -8.31 -5.85 9.65
N ASP A 33 -8.45 -6.71 10.66
CA ASP A 33 -8.11 -8.15 10.55
C ASP A 33 -9.33 -9.00 10.10
N VAL A 34 -10.49 -8.37 9.90
CA VAL A 34 -11.77 -9.04 9.61
C VAL A 34 -12.43 -8.44 8.37
N ASP A 35 -12.59 -9.29 7.37
CA ASP A 35 -13.05 -8.98 6.01
C ASP A 35 -14.31 -8.08 5.95
N ASP A 36 -15.29 -8.30 6.83
CA ASP A 36 -16.57 -7.58 6.82
C ASP A 36 -16.48 -6.10 7.25
N TRP A 37 -15.40 -5.70 7.93
CA TRP A 37 -15.21 -4.34 8.43
C TRP A 37 -14.10 -3.58 7.72
N CYS A 38 -13.26 -4.29 6.95
CA CYS A 38 -12.31 -3.66 6.04
C CYS A 38 -13.02 -2.86 4.95
N GLY A 39 -12.44 -1.70 4.62
CA GLY A 39 -12.83 -0.89 3.48
C GLY A 39 -11.81 -0.92 2.35
N GLU A 40 -12.24 -0.42 1.19
CA GLU A 40 -11.36 -0.15 0.06
C GLU A 40 -10.53 1.10 0.38
N ASP A 41 -9.23 0.91 0.64
CA ASP A 41 -8.36 2.00 1.08
C ASP A 41 -7.59 2.64 -0.08
N GLU A 42 -7.23 3.91 0.09
CA GLU A 42 -6.33 4.64 -0.80
C GLU A 42 -5.14 5.19 0.01
N LYS A 43 -3.94 4.66 -0.25
CA LYS A 43 -2.73 4.95 0.54
C LYS A 43 -1.66 5.59 -0.35
N HIS A 44 -1.19 6.78 0.04
CA HIS A 44 -0.14 7.55 -0.65
C HIS A 44 1.05 7.76 0.28
N GLY A 45 2.20 7.15 -0.02
CA GLY A 45 3.45 7.34 0.73
C GLY A 45 3.96 8.77 0.62
N GLY A 46 4.33 9.17 -0.60
CA GLY A 46 4.70 10.56 -0.90
C GLY A 46 6.17 10.69 -1.26
N ARG A 47 7.00 11.26 -0.37
CA ARG A 47 8.43 11.43 -0.63
C ARG A 47 9.23 10.81 0.50
N GLY A 48 10.09 9.86 0.19
CA GLY A 48 10.90 9.12 1.14
C GLY A 48 10.64 7.63 0.95
N ASP A 49 11.30 6.80 1.73
CA ASP A 49 11.19 5.35 1.59
C ASP A 49 10.02 4.88 2.48
N ASP A 50 8.87 4.65 1.86
CA ASP A 50 7.62 4.38 2.55
C ASP A 50 7.30 2.89 2.65
N HIS A 51 6.59 2.50 3.70
CA HIS A 51 6.09 1.13 3.90
C HIS A 51 4.57 1.15 3.89
N ILE A 52 3.98 0.59 2.84
CA ILE A 52 2.53 0.55 2.63
C ILE A 52 2.05 -0.90 2.72
N VAL A 53 1.14 -1.15 3.65
CA VAL A 53 0.56 -2.48 3.89
C VAL A 53 -0.93 -2.45 3.56
N GLY A 54 -1.36 -3.42 2.77
CA GLY A 54 -2.74 -3.68 2.37
C GLY A 54 -3.62 -4.22 3.50
N ASN A 55 -4.84 -4.56 3.15
CA ASN A 55 -5.82 -5.22 3.96
C ASN A 55 -6.52 -6.30 3.11
N LEU A 56 -7.67 -6.84 3.53
CA LEU A 56 -8.33 -7.94 2.81
C LEU A 56 -9.21 -7.50 1.62
N ARG A 57 -9.39 -6.20 1.39
CA ARG A 57 -10.28 -5.60 0.37
C ARG A 57 -9.47 -5.07 -0.82
N SER A 58 -10.19 -4.54 -1.82
CA SER A 58 -9.54 -3.98 -3.02
C SER A 58 -9.03 -2.59 -2.71
N GLU A 59 -7.75 -2.34 -2.95
CA GLU A 59 -7.07 -1.12 -2.51
C GLU A 59 -6.28 -0.45 -3.63
N HIS A 60 -5.92 0.81 -3.39
CA HIS A 60 -4.99 1.55 -4.22
C HIS A 60 -3.78 2.01 -3.40
N HIS A 61 -2.61 1.55 -3.81
CA HIS A 61 -1.33 1.89 -3.18
C HIS A 61 -0.48 2.74 -4.12
N PHE A 62 -0.04 3.89 -3.62
CA PHE A 62 0.84 4.82 -4.33
C PHE A 62 2.09 5.05 -3.48
N GLY A 63 3.24 4.52 -3.91
CA GLY A 63 4.52 4.69 -3.20
C GLY A 63 4.95 6.16 -3.22
N GLY A 64 5.13 6.70 -4.41
CA GLY A 64 5.55 8.08 -4.60
C GLY A 64 7.00 8.13 -5.05
N ARG A 65 7.83 8.96 -4.41
CA ARG A 65 9.26 9.05 -4.73
C ARG A 65 10.06 8.53 -3.54
N GLY A 66 10.87 7.51 -3.77
CA GLY A 66 11.70 6.88 -2.76
C GLY A 66 11.97 5.46 -3.16
N ASN A 67 12.47 4.63 -2.26
CA ASN A 67 12.48 3.19 -2.44
C ASN A 67 11.41 2.61 -1.53
N ASP A 68 10.25 2.37 -2.09
CA ASP A 68 9.05 2.03 -1.35
C ASP A 68 8.86 0.51 -1.24
N LEU A 69 8.27 0.07 -0.13
CA LEU A 69 7.85 -1.30 0.10
C LEU A 69 6.33 -1.36 0.17
N LEU A 70 5.70 -2.02 -0.80
CA LEU A 70 4.25 -2.19 -0.90
C LEU A 70 3.91 -3.67 -0.69
N VAL A 71 3.11 -4.00 0.32
CA VAL A 71 2.81 -5.38 0.71
C VAL A 71 1.31 -5.59 0.75
N ASP A 72 0.80 -6.52 -0.05
CA ASP A 72 -0.54 -7.08 0.10
C ASP A 72 -0.57 -8.14 1.22
N GLU A 73 -1.63 -8.13 2.04
CA GLU A 73 -1.91 -9.11 3.11
C GLU A 73 -2.82 -10.27 2.63
N ASP A 74 -2.75 -10.63 1.35
CA ASP A 74 -3.53 -11.67 0.69
C ASP A 74 -5.05 -11.37 0.68
N SER A 75 -5.41 -10.41 -0.15
CA SER A 75 -6.78 -9.99 -0.47
C SER A 75 -7.64 -11.07 -1.17
N HIS A 76 -7.11 -12.29 -1.40
CA HIS A 76 -7.72 -13.49 -2.01
C HIS A 76 -8.46 -13.28 -3.35
N LYS A 77 -9.60 -12.59 -3.33
CA LYS A 77 -10.51 -12.37 -4.47
C LYS A 77 -10.66 -10.89 -4.83
N ASN A 78 -10.15 -10.00 -4.00
CA ASN A 78 -10.28 -8.57 -4.15
C ASN A 78 -9.00 -8.05 -4.82
N PRO A 79 -9.07 -7.49 -6.04
CA PRO A 79 -7.87 -7.10 -6.75
C PRO A 79 -7.34 -5.74 -6.32
N ASP A 80 -6.03 -5.68 -6.06
CA ASP A 80 -5.35 -4.46 -5.66
C ASP A 80 -4.65 -3.76 -6.83
N ALA A 81 -4.37 -2.48 -6.65
CA ALA A 81 -3.67 -1.68 -7.63
C ALA A 81 -2.47 -0.95 -7.01
N PHE A 82 -1.28 -1.24 -7.51
CA PHE A 82 -0.02 -0.68 -7.04
C PHE A 82 0.56 0.26 -8.10
N ARG A 83 0.97 1.46 -7.68
CA ARG A 83 1.80 2.39 -8.44
C ARG A 83 2.98 2.80 -7.58
N CYS A 84 4.18 2.47 -8.00
CA CYS A 84 5.34 2.70 -7.15
C CYS A 84 5.89 4.11 -7.32
N GLY A 85 6.02 4.58 -8.56
CA GLY A 85 6.54 5.91 -8.87
C GLY A 85 8.06 5.92 -9.03
N PRO A 86 8.73 7.07 -8.91
CA PRO A 86 10.17 7.13 -9.11
C PRO A 86 10.95 6.53 -7.93
N GLY A 87 11.67 5.44 -8.20
CA GLY A 87 12.32 4.74 -7.12
C GLY A 87 13.08 3.50 -7.53
N VAL A 88 13.43 2.71 -6.52
CA VAL A 88 13.67 1.28 -6.67
C VAL A 88 12.74 0.63 -5.67
N ASP A 89 11.61 0.16 -6.15
CA ASP A 89 10.48 -0.21 -5.32
C ASP A 89 10.27 -1.72 -5.27
N GLU A 90 9.78 -2.21 -4.13
CA GLU A 90 9.54 -3.62 -3.86
C GLU A 90 8.06 -3.87 -3.58
N VAL A 91 7.45 -4.80 -4.33
CA VAL A 91 6.01 -5.09 -4.24
C VAL A 91 5.77 -6.57 -4.02
N TYR A 92 5.04 -6.91 -2.95
CA TYR A 92 4.52 -8.25 -2.67
C TYR A 92 3.03 -8.27 -3.00
N TYR A 93 2.63 -9.14 -3.94
CA TYR A 93 1.29 -9.09 -4.54
C TYR A 93 0.77 -10.46 -5.00
N ASN A 94 -0.54 -10.54 -5.21
CA ASN A 94 -1.26 -11.69 -5.72
C ASN A 94 -1.25 -11.71 -7.27
N LYS A 95 -0.32 -12.50 -7.83
CA LYS A 95 -0.16 -12.58 -9.29
C LYS A 95 -1.39 -13.14 -9.99
N GLY A 96 -1.90 -12.37 -10.94
CA GLY A 96 -3.09 -12.73 -11.73
C GLY A 96 -4.39 -12.21 -11.15
N LEU A 97 -4.36 -11.68 -9.94
CA LEU A 97 -5.43 -10.90 -9.33
C LEU A 97 -5.10 -9.41 -9.38
N ASP A 98 -3.92 -9.03 -8.89
CA ASP A 98 -3.56 -7.63 -8.70
C ASP A 98 -2.94 -7.00 -9.93
N LYS A 99 -3.03 -5.67 -9.96
CA LYS A 99 -2.47 -4.81 -11.00
C LYS A 99 -1.30 -4.05 -10.41
N VAL A 100 -0.10 -4.50 -10.74
CA VAL A 100 1.12 -3.75 -10.45
C VAL A 100 1.51 -2.94 -11.68
N ALA A 101 1.73 -1.64 -11.52
CA ALA A 101 2.14 -0.76 -12.60
C ALA A 101 3.57 -1.05 -13.06
N ASP A 102 3.88 -0.66 -14.31
CA ASP A 102 5.18 -0.89 -14.94
C ASP A 102 6.33 -0.07 -14.31
N ASP A 103 6.00 0.84 -13.38
CA ASP A 103 6.94 1.68 -12.64
C ASP A 103 7.41 1.04 -11.32
N CYS A 104 7.19 -0.26 -11.13
CA CYS A 104 7.64 -1.03 -9.98
C CYS A 104 8.73 -2.03 -10.39
N GLU A 105 9.88 -2.04 -9.71
CA GLU A 105 11.07 -2.78 -10.15
C GLU A 105 11.18 -4.21 -9.60
N HIS A 106 10.97 -4.38 -8.29
CA HIS A 106 11.16 -5.65 -7.59
C HIS A 106 9.80 -6.28 -7.27
N LEU A 107 9.37 -7.20 -8.12
CA LEU A 107 8.05 -7.83 -8.04
C LEU A 107 8.12 -9.23 -7.42
N HIS A 108 7.44 -9.40 -6.29
CA HIS A 108 7.40 -10.61 -5.47
C HIS A 108 5.99 -11.21 -5.47
N PRO A 109 5.64 -12.03 -6.47
CA PRO A 109 4.33 -12.65 -6.51
C PRO A 109 4.22 -13.77 -5.46
N TYR A 110 3.13 -13.78 -4.69
CA TYR A 110 2.80 -14.94 -3.86
C TYR A 110 2.60 -16.19 -4.72
N ARG A 111 3.05 -17.34 -4.22
CA ARG A 111 2.83 -18.65 -4.84
C ARG A 111 1.74 -19.37 -4.05
N TYR A 112 0.57 -19.53 -4.67
CA TYR A 112 -0.46 -20.45 -4.21
C TYR A 112 -0.03 -21.92 -4.36
#